data_AF-A0A6V7LB54-F1
#
_entry.id   AF-A0A6V7LB54-F1
#
_cell.length_a   1.000
_cell.length_b   1.000
_cell.length_c   1.000
_cell.angle_alpha   90.00
_cell.angle_beta   90.00
_cell.angle_gamma   90.00
#
_symmetry.space_group_name_H-M   'P 1'
#
loop_
_entity.id
_entity.type
_entity.pdbx_description
1 polymer ?
#
loop_
_entity_poly.entity_id
_entity_poly.type
_entity_poly.pdbx_seq_one_letter_code
_entity_poly.pdbx_strand_id
1 'polypeptide(L)' 'CRDIAEFEWLSQLRFYWDRSIDDCVIKQTNTHFMYGYEYLGSTERLAITPLTDR' A
#
# COMPACT_ATOMS: atom_id res chain seq x y z
N CYS A 1 -8.01 15.82 -7.82
CA CYS A 1 -7.27 15.68 -6.55
C CYS A 1 -8.03 16.35 -5.41
N ARG A 2 -9.30 16.00 -5.21
CA ARG A 2 -10.14 16.60 -4.15
C ARG A 2 -10.85 15.57 -3.28
N ASP A 3 -10.85 14.29 -3.65
CA ASP A 3 -11.58 13.25 -2.93
C ASP A 3 -10.73 12.01 -2.62
N ILE A 4 -10.84 11.53 -1.39
CA ILE A 4 -10.20 10.29 -0.90
C ILE A 4 -10.79 9.04 -1.60
N ALA A 5 -11.90 9.21 -2.32
CA ALA A 5 -12.50 8.17 -3.14
C ALA A 5 -12.05 8.24 -4.63
N GLU A 6 -11.22 9.21 -5.03
CA GLU A 6 -10.67 9.24 -6.39
C GLU A 6 -9.83 7.99 -6.65
N PHE A 7 -10.01 7.40 -7.84
CA PHE A 7 -9.31 6.17 -8.22
C PHE A 7 -7.78 6.32 -8.17
N GLU A 8 -7.24 7.48 -8.56
CA GLU A 8 -5.80 7.77 -8.47
C GLU A 8 -5.25 7.66 -7.04
N TRP A 9 -6.07 8.00 -6.03
CA TRP A 9 -5.68 7.86 -4.62
C TRP A 9 -5.85 6.42 -4.12
N LEU A 10 -6.85 5.71 -4.64
CA LEU A 10 -7.13 4.33 -4.27
C LEU A 10 -6.13 3.34 -4.89
N SER A 11 -5.60 3.63 -6.08
CA SER A 11 -4.67 2.75 -6.81
C SER A 11 -3.31 2.62 -6.14
N GLN A 12 -2.92 3.62 -5.34
CA GLN A 12 -1.66 3.64 -4.60
C GLN A 12 -1.66 2.57 -3.48
N LEU A 13 -0.51 1.90 -3.31
CA LEU A 13 -0.26 1.01 -2.18
C LEU A 13 -0.14 1.84 -0.89
N ARG A 14 -1.03 1.61 0.08
CA ARG A 14 -1.11 2.41 1.32
C ARG A 14 -1.02 1.54 2.56
N PHE A 15 -0.33 2.05 3.58
CA PHE A 15 -0.14 1.38 4.86
C PHE A 15 -0.90 2.13 5.95
N TYR A 16 -1.71 1.40 6.71
CA TYR A 16 -2.48 1.94 7.82
C TYR A 16 -2.21 1.12 9.07
N TRP A 17 -2.02 1.79 10.20
CA TRP A 17 -2.03 1.12 11.50
C TRP A 17 -3.46 1.05 12.01
N ASP A 18 -4.02 -0.15 12.12
CA ASP A 18 -5.36 -0.35 12.65
C ASP A 18 -5.31 -0.58 14.15
N ARG A 19 -5.75 0.40 14.94
CA ARG A 19 -5.78 0.31 16.41
C ARG A 19 -6.75 -0.73 16.96
N SER A 20 -7.71 -1.21 16.15
CA SER A 20 -8.67 -2.22 16.60
C SER A 20 -8.08 -3.63 16.58
N ILE A 21 -7.20 -3.89 15.62
CA ILE A 21 -6.48 -5.16 15.45
C ILE A 21 -5.06 -5.07 16.06
N ASP A 22 -4.60 -3.84 16.33
CA ASP A 22 -3.25 -3.48 16.75
C ASP A 22 -2.17 -3.98 15.77
N ASP A 23 -2.48 -3.89 14.48
CA ASP A 23 -1.66 -4.42 13.40
C ASP A 23 -1.61 -3.47 12.19
N CYS A 24 -0.56 -3.63 11.38
CA CYS A 24 -0.43 -2.90 10.13
C CYS A 24 -1.22 -3.58 9.00
N VAL A 25 -2.09 -2.81 8.36
CA VAL A 25 -2.93 -3.23 7.23
C VAL A 25 -2.53 -2.45 5.98
N ILE A 26 -2.19 -3.19 4.93
CA ILE A 26 -1.96 -2.67 3.59
C ILE A 26 -3.30 -2.61 2.85
N LYS A 27 -3.58 -1.49 2.19
CA LYS A 27 -4.77 -1.30 1.36
C LYS A 27 -4.39 -0.85 -0.05
N GLN A 28 -4.95 -1.52 -1.05
CA GLN A 28 -4.81 -1.15 -2.46
C GLN A 28 -6.17 -1.35 -3.15
N THR A 29 -6.70 -0.30 -3.75
CA THR A 29 -8.03 -0.29 -4.38
C THR A 29 -9.10 -0.89 -3.46
N ASN A 30 -9.59 -2.10 -3.73
CA ASN A 30 -10.62 -2.81 -2.95
C ASN A 30 -10.08 -3.97 -2.11
N THR A 31 -8.77 -4.20 -2.11
CA THR A 31 -8.13 -5.31 -1.38
C THR A 31 -7.41 -4.80 -0.13
N HIS A 32 -7.44 -5.62 0.90
CA HIS A 32 -6.82 -5.36 2.19
C HIS A 32 -6.04 -6.59 2.62
N PHE A 33 -4.79 -6.38 3.02
CA PHE A 33 -3.88 -7.44 3.44
C PHE A 33 -3.20 -7.05 4.75
N MET A 34 -2.96 -8.01 5.64
CA MET A 34 -2.11 -7.76 6.80
C MET A 34 -0.66 -7.66 6.35
N TYR A 35 0.11 -6.77 6.98
CA TYR A 35 1.52 -6.64 6.72
C TYR A 35 2.26 -7.93 7.13
N GLY A 36 3.09 -8.49 6.26
CA GLY A 36 3.76 -9.78 6.48
C GLY A 36 4.98 -9.75 7.39
N TYR A 37 5.45 -8.57 7.79
CA TYR A 37 6.62 -8.36 8.66
C TYR A 37 7.93 -9.02 8.16
N GLU A 38 8.06 -9.22 6.85
CA GLU A 38 9.27 -9.79 6.26
C GLU A 38 10.46 -8.81 6.34
N TYR A 39 11.61 -9.30 6.79
CA TYR A 39 12.84 -8.53 6.83
C TYR A 39 13.50 -8.51 5.44
N LEU A 40 13.42 -7.38 4.75
CA LEU A 40 13.95 -7.21 3.39
C LEU A 40 15.44 -6.79 3.33
N GLY A 41 16.04 -6.42 4.47
CA GLY A 41 17.42 -5.94 4.52
C GLY A 41 17.65 -4.68 3.65
N SER A 42 18.85 -4.53 3.09
CA SER A 42 19.18 -3.48 2.10
C SER A 42 19.06 -4.05 0.69
N THR A 43 17.83 -4.25 0.22
CA THR A 43 17.56 -4.59 -1.18
C THR A 43 17.43 -3.31 -2.01
N GLU A 44 17.99 -3.33 -3.22
CA GLU A 44 17.76 -2.25 -4.19
C GLU A 44 16.28 -2.21 -4.56
N ARG A 45 15.63 -1.05 -4.35
CA ARG A 45 14.25 -0.86 -4.75
C ARG A 45 14.19 -0.55 -6.24
N LEU A 46 13.44 -1.35 -6.98
CA LEU A 46 13.15 -1.10 -8.39
C LEU A 46 12.35 0.21 -8.53
N ALA A 47 12.68 1.01 -9.54
CA ALA A 47 11.95 2.24 -9.82
C ALA A 47 10.48 1.94 -10.19
N ILE A 48 9.56 2.67 -9.56
CA ILE A 48 8.14 2.60 -9.90
C ILE A 48 7.93 3.41 -11.19
N THR A 49 7.37 2.76 -12.20
CA THR A 49 7.10 3.37 -13.51
C THR A 49 5.63 3.13 -13.88
N PRO A 50 5.04 3.91 -14.80
CA PRO A 50 3.67 3.67 -15.28
C PRO A 50 3.45 2.28 -15.90
N LEU A 51 4.51 1.52 -16.21
CA LEU A 51 4.41 0.14 -16.67
C LEU A 51 4.24 -0.85 -15.50
N THR A 52 4.84 -0.55 -14.34
CA THR A 52 4.78 -1.38 -13.13
C THR A 52 3.65 -0.99 -12.17
N ASP A 53 3.03 0.19 -12.34
CA ASP A 53 1.92 0.71 -11.53
C ASP A 53 0.52 0.50 -12.18
N ARG A 54 0.35 -0.53 -13.02
CA ARG A 54 -0.93 -0.88 -13.67
C ARG A 54 -1.64 -2.00 -12.92
#